data_AF-A0A6M3JQU4-F1
#
_entry.id   AF-A0A6M3JQU4-F1
#
_cell.length_a   1.000
_cell.length_b   1.000
_cell.length_c   1.000
_cell.angle_alpha   90.00
_cell.angle_beta   90.00
_cell.angle_gamma   90.00
#
_symmetry.space_group_name_H-M   'P 1'
#
loop_
_entity.id
_entity.type
_entity.pdbx_description
1 polymer ?
#
loop_
_entity_poly.entity_id
_entity_poly.type
_entity_poly.pdbx_seq_one_letter_code
_entity_poly.pdbx_strand_id
1 'polypeptide(L)'
;MAKDPYELSADEHSKIKDDMKLSSGGVVCPKYMYNKPCKVCDYIRPLWGKYPKGSKERNIFSQRAAKASFFANVVFKTKPSVAMILELGKRVGDRIIDNINDPEKLWGRWIVHPKAGVGREMTLKKNIKDGYPNYEIDPALDRADWDVPKEALDNVYNLDNILDMIKNGELGDSNHFRVSSLKEGESVNVRFLPPWEGSKVILKPVFRHWGVTQEEVDGTAPFSISFDVEDKKDSGGAVWNETNLSMPKSTGKKCFGQAEFFNMKDEECFKCPVSVECSKAIS
;
A
#
# COMPACT_ATOMS: atom_id res chain seq x y z
N MET A 1 22.76 12.96 20.51
CA MET A 1 21.38 13.27 20.08
C MET A 1 20.46 12.19 20.63
N ALA A 2 19.27 12.54 21.10
CA ALA A 2 18.23 11.53 21.35
C ALA A 2 17.71 11.01 20.00
N LYS A 3 17.26 9.75 19.93
CA LYS A 3 16.51 9.26 18.77
C LYS A 3 15.10 9.86 18.78
N ASP A 4 14.54 10.09 17.60
CA ASP A 4 13.14 10.42 17.45
C ASP A 4 12.30 9.16 17.84
N PRO A 5 11.37 9.25 18.80
CA PRO A 5 10.52 8.11 19.18
C PRO A 5 9.57 7.65 18.07
N TYR A 6 9.44 8.43 16.97
CA TYR A 6 8.61 8.11 15.82
C TYR A 6 9.40 7.59 14.60
N GLU A 7 10.71 7.35 14.71
CA GLU A 7 11.53 6.79 13.61
C GLU A 7 11.16 5.31 13.33
N LEU A 8 10.77 5.01 12.09
CA LEU A 8 10.30 3.68 11.68
C LEU A 8 11.45 2.73 11.34
N SER A 9 11.30 1.47 11.74
CA SER A 9 12.29 0.42 11.55
C SER A 9 12.11 -0.31 10.21
N ALA A 10 13.10 -0.19 9.31
CA ALA A 10 13.08 -0.84 8.01
C ALA A 10 13.18 -2.38 8.09
N ASP A 11 13.90 -2.92 9.08
CA ASP A 11 14.01 -4.38 9.29
C ASP A 11 12.67 -4.98 9.73
N GLU A 12 11.91 -4.26 10.55
CA GLU A 12 10.59 -4.69 11.00
C GLU A 12 9.57 -4.51 9.87
N HIS A 13 9.63 -3.41 9.09
CA HIS A 13 8.81 -3.24 7.89
C HIS A 13 9.15 -4.22 6.76
N SER A 14 10.36 -4.77 6.73
CA SER A 14 10.72 -5.86 5.81
C SER A 14 10.11 -7.20 6.25
N LYS A 15 10.07 -7.49 7.56
CA LYS A 15 9.41 -8.71 8.10
C LYS A 15 7.89 -8.70 7.91
N ILE A 16 7.26 -7.51 7.89
CA ILE A 16 5.85 -7.34 7.46
C ILE A 16 5.60 -7.91 6.05
N LYS A 17 6.62 -7.98 5.18
CA LYS A 17 6.48 -8.44 3.79
C LYS A 17 6.31 -9.96 3.67
N ASP A 18 6.70 -10.72 4.70
CA ASP A 18 6.65 -12.19 4.74
C ASP A 18 5.47 -12.73 5.59
N ASP A 19 5.09 -12.02 6.67
CA ASP A 19 4.01 -12.42 7.58
C ASP A 19 2.64 -11.73 7.29
N MET A 20 1.61 -12.17 8.03
CA MET A 20 0.35 -11.45 8.32
C MET A 20 -0.83 -11.51 7.31
N LYS A 21 -2.03 -11.60 7.90
CA LYS A 21 -3.31 -11.05 7.40
C LYS A 21 -3.98 -10.26 8.57
N LEU A 22 -5.28 -9.95 8.74
CA LEU A 22 -6.65 -10.22 8.20
C LEU A 22 -7.49 -8.92 8.41
N SER A 23 -8.69 -8.63 7.89
CA SER A 23 -9.60 -9.15 6.85
C SER A 23 -10.35 -7.90 6.26
N SER A 24 -11.64 -7.92 5.90
CA SER A 24 -12.56 -6.81 5.48
C SER A 24 -13.06 -6.89 4.02
N GLY A 25 -13.91 -7.88 3.74
CA GLY A 25 -14.66 -8.00 2.46
C GLY A 25 -14.47 -9.31 1.70
N GLY A 26 -13.61 -10.20 2.19
CA GLY A 26 -13.35 -11.51 1.61
C GLY A 26 -12.94 -12.52 2.69
N VAL A 27 -13.01 -13.81 2.37
CA VAL A 27 -12.78 -14.89 3.34
C VAL A 27 -11.34 -14.91 3.81
N VAL A 28 -11.22 -15.16 5.12
CA VAL A 28 -10.00 -15.45 5.87
C VAL A 28 -9.27 -16.61 5.19
N CYS A 29 -8.24 -16.32 4.39
CA CYS A 29 -7.29 -17.36 4.02
C CYS A 29 -6.56 -17.82 5.31
N PRO A 30 -6.38 -19.12 5.58
CA PRO A 30 -5.58 -19.59 6.73
C PRO A 30 -4.08 -19.69 6.42
N LYS A 31 -3.68 -19.83 5.14
CA LYS A 31 -2.29 -20.09 4.69
C LYS A 31 -1.27 -19.02 5.09
N TYR A 32 -1.26 -17.86 4.41
CA TYR A 32 -0.35 -16.72 4.69
C TYR A 32 -0.63 -15.95 6.02
N MET A 33 -1.03 -16.63 7.12
CA MET A 33 -1.37 -16.04 8.45
C MET A 33 -0.73 -16.90 9.53
N TYR A 34 -1.15 -18.17 9.50
CA TYR A 34 -1.01 -19.14 10.59
C TYR A 34 -0.20 -20.35 10.11
N ASN A 35 0.35 -20.28 8.88
CA ASN A 35 0.94 -21.36 8.10
C ASN A 35 0.06 -22.63 8.00
N LYS A 36 -1.27 -22.46 7.96
CA LYS A 36 -2.26 -23.55 7.96
C LYS A 36 -2.70 -23.97 6.52
N PRO A 37 -3.12 -25.23 6.29
CA PRO A 37 -3.64 -25.69 5.00
C PRO A 37 -4.82 -24.84 4.49
N CYS A 38 -5.01 -24.75 3.16
CA CYS A 38 -6.09 -23.95 2.57
C CYS A 38 -6.48 -24.53 1.20
N LYS A 39 -7.65 -25.16 1.08
CA LYS A 39 -8.01 -25.91 -0.14
C LYS A 39 -8.10 -25.02 -1.38
N VAL A 40 -8.64 -23.80 -1.26
CA VAL A 40 -8.68 -22.82 -2.36
C VAL A 40 -7.26 -22.47 -2.85
N CYS A 41 -6.30 -22.22 -1.95
CA CYS A 41 -4.90 -21.99 -2.34
C CYS A 41 -4.24 -23.23 -2.94
N ASP A 42 -4.53 -24.41 -2.41
CA ASP A 42 -3.93 -25.68 -2.84
C ASP A 42 -4.47 -26.13 -4.22
N TYR A 43 -5.73 -25.81 -4.53
CA TYR A 43 -6.34 -25.97 -5.85
C TYR A 43 -5.81 -24.95 -6.88
N ILE A 44 -5.72 -23.66 -6.52
CA ILE A 44 -5.35 -22.60 -7.46
C ILE A 44 -3.86 -22.61 -7.80
N ARG A 45 -2.97 -22.89 -6.84
CA ARG A 45 -1.51 -22.73 -7.03
C ARG A 45 -0.92 -23.57 -8.18
N PRO A 46 -1.27 -24.86 -8.38
CA PRO A 46 -0.79 -25.65 -9.52
C PRO A 46 -1.26 -25.09 -10.87
N LEU A 47 -2.48 -24.54 -10.92
CA LEU A 47 -3.07 -24.02 -12.16
C LEU A 47 -2.37 -22.73 -12.64
N TRP A 48 -1.71 -21.99 -11.73
CA TRP A 48 -1.03 -20.74 -12.06
C TRP A 48 0.12 -20.87 -13.07
N GLY A 49 0.77 -22.03 -13.12
CA GLY A 49 1.80 -22.36 -14.12
C GLY A 49 1.24 -22.99 -15.39
N LYS A 50 0.01 -23.53 -15.35
CA LYS A 50 -0.61 -24.27 -16.47
C LYS A 50 -1.19 -23.35 -17.56
N TYR A 51 -1.59 -22.12 -17.22
CA TYR A 51 -2.30 -21.22 -18.13
C TYR A 51 -1.50 -19.94 -18.44
N PRO A 52 -1.48 -19.43 -19.69
CA PRO A 52 -0.78 -18.20 -20.06
C PRO A 52 -1.23 -16.97 -19.27
N LYS A 53 -0.33 -15.99 -19.07
CA LYS A 53 -0.69 -14.69 -18.47
C LYS A 53 -1.71 -13.98 -19.36
N GLY A 54 -2.85 -13.58 -18.79
CA GLY A 54 -3.95 -12.92 -19.50
C GLY A 54 -5.08 -13.85 -20.00
N SER A 55 -4.89 -15.17 -19.99
CA SER A 55 -5.94 -16.15 -20.34
C SER A 55 -7.17 -16.07 -19.42
N LYS A 56 -8.36 -16.42 -19.94
CA LYS A 56 -9.64 -16.36 -19.22
C LYS A 56 -9.57 -17.12 -17.89
N GLU A 57 -9.05 -18.34 -17.93
CA GLU A 57 -8.89 -19.24 -16.80
C GLU A 57 -7.98 -18.63 -15.74
N ARG A 58 -6.81 -18.10 -16.15
CA ARG A 58 -5.88 -17.44 -15.22
C ARG A 58 -6.45 -16.17 -14.62
N ASN A 59 -7.29 -15.45 -15.35
CA ASN A 59 -8.00 -14.29 -14.81
C ASN A 59 -9.06 -14.70 -13.77
N ILE A 60 -9.81 -15.79 -13.99
CA ILE A 60 -10.75 -16.35 -13.01
C ILE A 60 -10.00 -16.86 -11.76
N PHE A 61 -8.90 -17.61 -11.93
CA PHE A 61 -8.03 -18.01 -10.82
C PHE A 61 -7.49 -16.79 -10.06
N SER A 62 -7.15 -15.72 -10.78
CA SER A 62 -6.69 -14.45 -10.19
C SER A 62 -7.79 -13.74 -9.40
N GLN A 63 -9.06 -13.92 -9.74
CA GLN A 63 -10.18 -13.39 -8.96
C GLN A 63 -10.35 -14.13 -7.63
N ARG A 64 -10.25 -15.47 -7.63
CA ARG A 64 -10.41 -16.34 -6.43
C ARG A 64 -9.16 -16.47 -5.55
N ALA A 65 -7.97 -16.19 -6.09
CA ALA A 65 -6.71 -16.22 -5.33
C ALA A 65 -6.72 -15.23 -4.14
N ALA A 66 -5.97 -15.57 -3.08
CA ALA A 66 -5.83 -14.70 -1.92
C ALA A 66 -5.03 -13.43 -2.27
N LYS A 67 -5.60 -12.26 -1.98
CA LYS A 67 -5.01 -10.93 -2.26
C LYS A 67 -4.80 -10.14 -0.98
N ALA A 68 -3.64 -9.52 -0.84
CA ALA A 68 -3.34 -8.60 0.25
C ALA A 68 -4.02 -7.23 0.07
N SER A 69 -4.74 -6.80 1.08
CA SER A 69 -4.88 -5.40 1.47
C SER A 69 -3.82 -5.05 2.54
N PHE A 70 -3.64 -3.78 2.87
CA PHE A 70 -2.84 -3.29 4.00
C PHE A 70 -3.67 -2.31 4.82
N PHE A 71 -3.50 -2.31 6.14
CA PHE A 71 -4.30 -1.54 7.09
C PHE A 71 -3.41 -0.58 7.87
N ALA A 72 -3.80 0.69 7.94
CA ALA A 72 -3.01 1.76 8.55
C ALA A 72 -3.85 2.59 9.53
N ASN A 73 -3.22 3.15 10.57
CA ASN A 73 -3.84 4.24 11.34
C ASN A 73 -3.62 5.57 10.62
N VAL A 74 -4.68 6.33 10.39
CA VAL A 74 -4.61 7.65 9.76
C VAL A 74 -5.55 8.67 10.42
N VAL A 75 -5.31 9.94 10.12
CA VAL A 75 -6.29 11.04 10.27
C VAL A 75 -6.51 11.70 8.91
N PHE A 76 -7.73 12.17 8.66
CA PHE A 76 -8.08 12.93 7.45
C PHE A 76 -8.00 14.44 7.74
N LYS A 77 -7.58 15.25 6.77
CA LYS A 77 -7.50 16.72 6.95
C LYS A 77 -8.85 17.38 7.32
N THR A 78 -9.97 16.73 6.97
CA THR A 78 -11.34 17.13 7.31
C THR A 78 -11.84 16.64 8.67
N LYS A 79 -11.12 15.71 9.32
CA LYS A 79 -11.44 15.14 10.65
C LYS A 79 -10.15 14.87 11.45
N PRO A 80 -9.33 15.88 11.76
CA PRO A 80 -7.98 15.67 12.29
C PRO A 80 -7.96 15.01 13.68
N SER A 81 -8.97 15.22 14.52
CA SER A 81 -9.09 14.59 15.85
C SER A 81 -9.58 13.13 15.83
N VAL A 82 -9.97 12.58 14.67
CA VAL A 82 -10.54 11.22 14.58
C VAL A 82 -9.55 10.29 13.92
N ALA A 83 -8.90 9.44 14.73
CA ALA A 83 -8.17 8.30 14.22
C ALA A 83 -9.12 7.38 13.43
N MET A 84 -8.67 6.91 12.27
CA MET A 84 -9.39 5.97 11.42
C MET A 84 -8.44 4.90 10.88
N ILE A 85 -8.98 3.71 10.66
CA ILE A 85 -8.31 2.60 9.99
C ILE A 85 -8.48 2.75 8.48
N LEU A 86 -7.39 2.79 7.74
CA LEU A 86 -7.35 2.91 6.29
C LEU A 86 -7.03 1.55 5.64
N GLU A 87 -7.97 0.99 4.87
CA GLU A 87 -7.74 -0.19 4.03
C GLU A 87 -7.20 0.22 2.64
N LEU A 88 -5.97 -0.21 2.35
CA LEU A 88 -5.24 -0.02 1.10
C LEU A 88 -5.16 -1.32 0.28
N GLY A 89 -5.18 -1.24 -1.05
CA GLY A 89 -4.85 -2.38 -1.91
C GLY A 89 -3.34 -2.64 -2.00
N LYS A 90 -2.91 -3.89 -2.24
CA LYS A 90 -1.50 -4.33 -2.21
C LYS A 90 -0.49 -3.32 -2.76
N ARG A 91 -0.66 -2.87 -4.01
CA ARG A 91 0.30 -1.97 -4.69
C ARG A 91 0.52 -0.64 -3.96
N VAL A 92 -0.44 -0.14 -3.19
CA VAL A 92 -0.31 1.10 -2.42
C VAL A 92 0.48 0.85 -1.13
N GLY A 93 0.19 -0.25 -0.41
CA GLY A 93 0.96 -0.65 0.77
C GLY A 93 2.40 -1.07 0.44
N ASP A 94 2.60 -1.81 -0.65
CA ASP A 94 3.92 -2.12 -1.21
C ASP A 94 4.73 -0.82 -1.40
N ARG A 95 4.17 0.18 -2.07
CA ARG A 95 4.82 1.47 -2.34
C ARG A 95 5.18 2.23 -1.06
N ILE A 96 4.35 2.16 -0.01
CA ILE A 96 4.65 2.78 1.28
C ILE A 96 5.82 2.06 1.96
N ILE A 97 5.83 0.71 2.00
CA ILE A 97 6.92 -0.07 2.60
C ILE A 97 8.22 0.17 1.83
N ASP A 98 8.19 0.11 0.50
CA ASP A 98 9.36 0.28 -0.35
C ASP A 98 9.94 1.71 -0.20
N ASN A 99 9.10 2.76 -0.10
CA ASN A 99 9.55 4.13 0.16
C ASN A 99 9.94 4.41 1.63
N ILE A 100 9.50 3.61 2.60
CA ILE A 100 9.99 3.65 3.99
C ILE A 100 11.40 3.07 4.08
N ASN A 101 11.66 2.01 3.32
CA ASN A 101 12.94 1.33 3.25
C ASN A 101 13.95 2.06 2.34
N ASP A 102 13.51 2.92 1.43
CA ASP A 102 14.35 3.77 0.58
C ASP A 102 14.94 4.97 1.37
N PRO A 103 16.27 5.01 1.59
CA PRO A 103 16.91 6.07 2.39
C PRO A 103 16.88 7.45 1.72
N GLU A 104 16.63 7.55 0.41
CA GLU A 104 16.51 8.83 -0.29
C GLU A 104 15.11 9.45 -0.13
N LYS A 105 14.06 8.63 0.04
CA LYS A 105 12.67 9.13 0.18
C LYS A 105 12.38 9.62 1.59
N LEU A 106 13.06 9.08 2.60
CA LEU A 106 12.95 9.46 4.00
C LEU A 106 11.53 9.32 4.60
N TRP A 107 10.62 8.54 3.97
CA TRP A 107 9.27 8.34 4.50
C TRP A 107 9.31 7.72 5.90
N GLY A 108 10.26 6.81 6.17
CA GLY A 108 10.48 6.18 7.46
C GLY A 108 10.77 7.13 8.64
N ARG A 109 11.13 8.40 8.37
CA ARG A 109 11.33 9.43 9.40
C ARG A 109 10.16 10.40 9.57
N TRP A 110 9.35 10.57 8.51
CA TRP A 110 8.45 11.73 8.40
C TRP A 110 6.99 11.39 8.15
N ILE A 111 6.65 10.19 7.64
CA ILE A 111 5.27 9.91 7.23
C ILE A 111 4.27 9.82 8.41
N VAL A 112 4.77 9.49 9.61
CA VAL A 112 3.97 9.38 10.85
C VAL A 112 4.20 10.48 11.88
N HIS A 113 5.20 11.35 11.69
CA HIS A 113 5.56 12.31 12.73
C HIS A 113 4.39 13.31 12.94
N PRO A 114 3.89 13.48 14.18
CA PRO A 114 2.60 14.14 14.40
C PRO A 114 2.62 15.66 14.20
N LYS A 115 3.78 16.31 14.37
CA LYS A 115 3.84 17.79 14.32
C LYS A 115 3.85 18.37 12.90
N ALA A 116 3.30 19.58 12.79
CA ALA A 116 3.47 20.49 11.65
C ALA A 116 4.96 20.74 11.36
N GLY A 117 5.28 21.06 10.10
CA GLY A 117 6.65 21.36 9.67
C GLY A 117 7.62 20.18 9.76
N VAL A 118 7.17 18.96 10.09
CA VAL A 118 8.02 17.76 10.19
C VAL A 118 7.32 16.52 9.63
N GLY A 119 6.05 16.28 9.97
CA GLY A 119 5.27 15.18 9.39
C GLY A 119 4.99 15.38 7.89
N ARG A 120 4.57 14.33 7.17
CA ARG A 120 4.05 14.46 5.79
C ARG A 120 2.53 14.31 5.71
N GLU A 121 1.92 15.12 4.86
CA GLU A 121 0.56 14.91 4.35
C GLU A 121 0.65 14.10 3.06
N MET A 122 -0.23 13.12 2.89
CA MET A 122 -0.20 12.16 1.79
C MET A 122 -1.53 12.20 1.04
N THR A 123 -1.49 12.42 -0.27
CA THR A 123 -2.67 12.34 -1.14
C THR A 123 -2.85 10.90 -1.63
N LEU A 124 -3.99 10.31 -1.30
CA LEU A 124 -4.49 9.10 -1.94
C LEU A 124 -5.37 9.49 -3.12
N LYS A 125 -5.15 8.90 -4.31
CA LYS A 125 -5.97 9.17 -5.51
C LYS A 125 -6.42 7.88 -6.19
N LYS A 126 -7.64 7.88 -6.75
CA LYS A 126 -8.14 6.85 -7.66
C LYS A 126 -8.16 7.37 -9.10
N ASN A 127 -7.31 6.79 -9.93
CA ASN A 127 -7.29 6.96 -11.38
C ASN A 127 -7.85 5.69 -12.06
N ILE A 128 -8.24 5.76 -13.33
CA ILE A 128 -8.39 4.56 -14.17
C ILE A 128 -7.10 4.39 -14.99
N LYS A 129 -6.62 3.15 -15.09
CA LYS A 129 -5.53 2.77 -15.98
C LYS A 129 -5.86 1.44 -16.66
N ASP A 130 -5.69 1.40 -17.98
CA ASP A 130 -5.92 0.21 -18.82
C ASP A 130 -7.33 -0.40 -18.63
N GLY A 131 -8.32 0.43 -18.30
CA GLY A 131 -9.71 0.04 -17.98
C GLY A 131 -9.98 -0.35 -16.52
N TYR A 132 -8.96 -0.37 -15.65
CA TYR A 132 -9.08 -0.83 -14.26
C TYR A 132 -8.80 0.28 -13.22
N PRO A 133 -9.42 0.21 -12.03
CA PRO A 133 -9.09 1.08 -10.90
C PRO A 133 -7.63 0.99 -10.48
N ASN A 134 -6.95 2.14 -10.52
CA ASN A 134 -5.54 2.31 -10.23
C ASN A 134 -5.39 3.32 -9.08
N TYR A 135 -4.91 2.85 -7.92
CA TYR A 135 -4.76 3.63 -6.71
C TYR A 135 -3.31 4.04 -6.51
N GLU A 136 -3.08 5.31 -6.20
CA GLU A 136 -1.77 5.91 -5.97
C GLU A 136 -1.73 6.68 -4.65
N ILE A 137 -0.56 6.69 -4.01
CA ILE A 137 -0.28 7.49 -2.82
C ILE A 137 1.06 8.22 -2.96
N ASP A 138 1.05 9.53 -2.79
CA ASP A 138 2.22 10.40 -2.89
C ASP A 138 2.14 11.51 -1.82
N PRO A 139 3.26 12.16 -1.44
CA PRO A 139 3.22 13.29 -0.54
C PRO A 139 2.47 14.46 -1.19
N ALA A 140 1.49 15.01 -0.50
CA ALA A 140 0.78 16.22 -0.90
C ALA A 140 1.67 17.46 -0.76
N LEU A 141 2.56 17.44 0.24
CA LEU A 141 3.51 18.48 0.61
C LEU A 141 4.82 17.81 1.08
N ASP A 142 5.92 18.57 1.09
CA ASP A 142 7.17 18.08 1.68
C ASP A 142 7.11 17.93 3.20
N ARG A 143 6.34 18.82 3.84
CA ARG A 143 6.02 18.83 5.28
C ARG A 143 4.56 19.28 5.44
N ALA A 144 3.84 18.69 6.39
CA ALA A 144 2.46 19.03 6.71
C ALA A 144 2.36 20.41 7.39
N ASP A 145 1.28 21.11 7.08
CA ASP A 145 0.95 22.47 7.54
C ASP A 145 0.16 22.51 8.87
N TRP A 146 -0.17 21.36 9.45
CA TRP A 146 -0.96 21.21 10.68
C TRP A 146 -0.38 20.18 11.65
N ASP A 147 -0.80 20.21 12.92
CA ASP A 147 -0.47 19.22 13.95
C ASP A 147 -1.57 18.15 14.06
N VAL A 148 -1.20 16.88 14.29
CA VAL A 148 -2.17 15.85 14.69
C VAL A 148 -2.62 16.14 16.13
N PRO A 149 -3.93 16.33 16.41
CA PRO A 149 -4.44 16.54 17.77
C PRO A 149 -4.16 15.35 18.69
N LYS A 150 -3.91 15.63 19.97
CA LYS A 150 -3.68 14.59 21.00
C LYS A 150 -4.83 13.58 21.06
N GLU A 151 -6.07 14.05 20.84
CA GLU A 151 -7.29 13.23 20.78
C GLU A 151 -7.17 12.06 19.79
N ALA A 152 -6.55 12.26 18.62
CA ALA A 152 -6.32 11.19 17.65
C ALA A 152 -5.16 10.27 18.04
N LEU A 153 -4.13 10.81 18.70
CA LEU A 153 -2.97 10.05 19.17
C LEU A 153 -3.32 9.13 20.35
N ASP A 154 -4.17 9.60 21.26
CA ASP A 154 -4.70 8.83 22.39
C ASP A 154 -5.67 7.70 21.94
N ASN A 155 -6.20 7.76 20.70
CA ASN A 155 -7.18 6.82 20.14
C ASN A 155 -6.65 6.04 18.92
N VAL A 156 -5.33 5.89 18.77
CA VAL A 156 -4.71 5.04 17.74
C VAL A 156 -5.15 3.57 17.93
N TYR A 157 -5.61 2.90 16.87
CA TYR A 157 -6.04 1.50 16.97
C TYR A 157 -4.84 0.55 17.03
N ASN A 158 -4.92 -0.48 17.88
CA ASN A 158 -3.98 -1.59 17.84
C ASN A 158 -4.22 -2.45 16.59
N LEU A 159 -3.38 -2.25 15.55
CA LEU A 159 -3.46 -2.98 14.29
C LEU A 159 -3.09 -4.47 14.40
N ASP A 160 -2.56 -4.96 15.53
CA ASP A 160 -2.38 -6.40 15.75
C ASP A 160 -3.74 -7.09 15.99
N ASN A 161 -4.71 -6.39 16.58
CA ASN A 161 -6.08 -6.89 16.81
C ASN A 161 -6.96 -6.87 15.54
N ILE A 162 -6.47 -6.31 14.42
CA ILE A 162 -7.27 -6.11 13.20
C ILE A 162 -7.96 -7.40 12.72
N LEU A 163 -7.35 -8.56 12.98
CA LEU A 163 -7.90 -9.86 12.57
C LEU A 163 -9.32 -10.06 13.11
N ASP A 164 -9.51 -9.67 14.36
CA ASP A 164 -10.70 -9.94 15.16
C ASP A 164 -11.68 -8.78 15.04
N MET A 165 -11.19 -7.54 14.94
CA MET A 165 -12.01 -6.38 14.57
C MET A 165 -12.86 -6.64 13.32
N ILE A 166 -12.32 -7.29 12.28
CA ILE A 166 -13.16 -7.68 11.14
C ILE A 166 -14.07 -8.86 11.45
N LYS A 167 -13.59 -9.95 12.09
CA LYS A 167 -14.44 -11.13 12.36
C LYS A 167 -15.70 -10.75 13.15
N ASN A 168 -15.55 -9.80 14.06
CA ASN A 168 -16.59 -9.28 14.93
C ASN A 168 -17.45 -8.18 14.27
N GLY A 169 -17.08 -7.68 13.08
CA GLY A 169 -17.79 -6.61 12.37
C GLY A 169 -17.54 -5.20 12.91
N GLU A 170 -16.46 -4.97 13.67
CA GLU A 170 -16.13 -3.70 14.34
C GLU A 170 -15.65 -2.59 13.38
N LEU A 171 -15.42 -2.89 12.10
CA LEU A 171 -15.02 -1.91 11.08
C LEU A 171 -16.22 -1.36 10.30
N GLY A 172 -16.60 -0.11 10.59
CA GLY A 172 -17.69 0.62 9.91
C GLY A 172 -17.30 2.06 9.54
N ASP A 173 -18.20 2.78 8.87
CA ASP A 173 -17.88 4.10 8.26
C ASP A 173 -17.46 5.20 9.26
N SER A 174 -17.64 4.96 10.56
CA SER A 174 -17.17 5.84 11.65
C SER A 174 -15.69 5.69 11.97
N ASN A 175 -15.11 4.50 11.82
CA ASN A 175 -13.72 4.18 12.21
C ASN A 175 -12.87 3.60 11.08
N HIS A 176 -13.45 3.31 9.91
CA HIS A 176 -12.78 2.61 8.82
C HIS A 176 -13.07 3.23 7.45
N PHE A 177 -12.04 3.36 6.61
CA PHE A 177 -12.12 3.87 5.25
C PHE A 177 -11.40 2.94 4.27
N ARG A 178 -12.11 2.44 3.26
CA ARG A 178 -11.51 1.64 2.17
C ARG A 178 -11.12 2.54 1.01
N VAL A 179 -9.86 2.50 0.56
CA VAL A 179 -9.41 3.29 -0.62
C VAL A 179 -10.20 2.98 -1.89
N SER A 180 -10.84 1.80 -1.96
CA SER A 180 -11.69 1.40 -3.08
C SER A 180 -13.01 2.17 -3.20
N SER A 181 -13.50 2.80 -2.12
CA SER A 181 -14.76 3.57 -2.11
C SER A 181 -14.68 4.92 -2.84
N LEU A 182 -13.46 5.44 -3.05
CA LEU A 182 -13.20 6.63 -3.86
C LEU A 182 -13.87 6.51 -5.24
N LYS A 183 -14.34 7.61 -5.79
CA LYS A 183 -14.82 7.72 -7.18
C LYS A 183 -13.63 7.94 -8.13
N GLU A 184 -13.85 7.76 -9.43
CA GLU A 184 -12.84 8.09 -10.42
C GLU A 184 -12.47 9.58 -10.35
N GLY A 185 -11.16 9.88 -10.38
CA GLY A 185 -10.64 11.24 -10.24
C GLY A 185 -10.58 11.76 -8.80
N GLU A 186 -11.26 11.11 -7.86
CA GLU A 186 -11.32 11.53 -6.46
C GLU A 186 -9.98 11.32 -5.74
N SER A 187 -9.65 12.27 -4.86
CA SER A 187 -8.47 12.26 -4.01
C SER A 187 -8.79 12.69 -2.58
N VAL A 188 -8.18 12.03 -1.60
CA VAL A 188 -8.30 12.36 -0.18
C VAL A 188 -6.91 12.54 0.44
N ASN A 189 -6.76 13.58 1.27
CA ASN A 189 -5.50 13.85 1.96
C ASN A 189 -5.56 13.29 3.39
N VAL A 190 -4.59 12.44 3.70
CA VAL A 190 -4.43 11.75 4.99
C VAL A 190 -3.06 12.04 5.59
N ARG A 191 -2.94 11.85 6.89
CA ARG A 191 -1.65 11.66 7.56
C ARG A 191 -1.67 10.33 8.26
N PHE A 192 -0.56 9.58 8.19
CA PHE A 192 -0.41 8.37 8.97
C PHE A 192 -0.17 8.75 10.43
N LEU A 193 -0.73 7.97 11.34
CA LEU A 193 -0.43 8.08 12.76
C LEU A 193 0.77 7.19 13.11
N PRO A 194 1.49 7.48 14.21
CA PRO A 194 2.44 6.53 14.78
C PRO A 194 1.82 5.14 15.01
N PRO A 195 2.64 4.08 15.09
CA PRO A 195 2.17 2.79 15.59
C PRO A 195 1.51 2.91 16.97
N TRP A 196 0.59 2.00 17.27
CA TRP A 196 0.07 1.85 18.64
C TRP A 196 1.20 1.48 19.61
N GLU A 197 1.06 1.80 20.90
CA GLU A 197 2.14 1.64 21.89
C GLU A 197 2.69 0.20 21.95
N GLY A 198 4.01 0.05 21.90
CA GLY A 198 4.68 -1.25 21.83
C GLY A 198 4.72 -1.87 20.42
N SER A 199 3.94 -1.36 19.45
CA SER A 199 4.07 -1.72 18.05
C SER A 199 5.17 -0.90 17.35
N LYS A 200 5.68 -1.45 16.25
CA LYS A 200 6.75 -0.86 15.42
C LYS A 200 6.30 -0.60 13.98
N VAL A 201 5.07 -0.98 13.64
CA VAL A 201 4.60 -1.18 12.28
C VAL A 201 3.42 -0.26 11.98
N ILE A 202 3.49 0.49 10.87
CA ILE A 202 2.44 1.43 10.48
C ILE A 202 1.41 0.82 9.50
N LEU A 203 1.73 -0.37 8.98
CA LEU A 203 0.92 -1.12 8.03
C LEU A 203 0.79 -2.58 8.47
N LYS A 204 -0.45 -3.08 8.53
CA LYS A 204 -0.76 -4.49 8.77
C LYS A 204 -1.25 -5.15 7.46
N PRO A 205 -0.54 -6.13 6.86
CA PRO A 205 -0.98 -6.86 5.68
C PRO A 205 -2.19 -7.73 5.98
N VAL A 206 -3.00 -7.98 4.96
CA VAL A 206 -4.34 -8.57 5.06
C VAL A 206 -4.68 -9.36 3.79
N PHE A 207 -4.22 -10.62 3.68
CA PHE A 207 -4.66 -11.47 2.56
C PHE A 207 -6.12 -11.96 2.72
N ARG A 208 -6.88 -12.02 1.64
CA ARG A 208 -8.27 -12.52 1.59
C ARG A 208 -8.58 -13.19 0.26
N HIS A 209 -9.38 -14.26 0.29
CA HIS A 209 -10.03 -14.80 -0.92
C HIS A 209 -11.33 -14.02 -1.21
N TRP A 210 -11.72 -13.92 -2.48
CA TRP A 210 -12.87 -13.10 -2.89
C TRP A 210 -13.89 -13.91 -3.71
N GLY A 211 -15.13 -13.98 -3.22
CA GLY A 211 -16.16 -14.84 -3.78
C GLY A 211 -15.83 -16.33 -3.67
N VAL A 212 -15.45 -16.75 -2.47
CA VAL A 212 -15.41 -18.14 -1.99
C VAL A 212 -16.04 -18.16 -0.59
N THR A 213 -16.41 -19.32 -0.06
CA THR A 213 -16.93 -19.47 1.31
C THR A 213 -15.84 -19.91 2.31
N GLN A 214 -16.17 -19.94 3.61
CA GLN A 214 -15.26 -20.44 4.64
C GLN A 214 -15.10 -21.97 4.53
N GLU A 215 -16.19 -22.65 4.22
CA GLU A 215 -16.27 -24.11 4.01
C GLU A 215 -15.41 -24.57 2.82
N GLU A 216 -15.38 -23.79 1.72
CA GLU A 216 -14.49 -24.04 0.58
C GLU A 216 -13.01 -23.83 0.94
N VAL A 217 -12.72 -22.88 1.83
CA VAL A 217 -11.35 -22.55 2.27
C VAL A 217 -10.79 -23.61 3.20
N ASP A 218 -11.59 -24.09 4.14
CA ASP A 218 -11.23 -25.14 5.10
C ASP A 218 -11.32 -26.55 4.47
N GLY A 219 -12.18 -26.73 3.46
CA GLY A 219 -12.34 -27.98 2.71
C GLY A 219 -13.50 -28.86 3.16
N THR A 220 -14.46 -28.31 3.90
CA THR A 220 -15.73 -28.97 4.23
C THR A 220 -16.75 -28.86 3.08
N ALA A 221 -16.59 -27.90 2.17
CA ALA A 221 -17.30 -27.83 0.90
C ALA A 221 -16.33 -28.02 -0.30
N PRO A 222 -16.79 -28.60 -1.43
CA PRO A 222 -15.97 -28.79 -2.62
C PRO A 222 -15.79 -27.47 -3.39
N PHE A 223 -14.62 -26.83 -3.25
CA PHE A 223 -14.26 -25.70 -4.10
C PHE A 223 -14.15 -26.14 -5.57
N SER A 224 -14.92 -25.50 -6.44
CA SER A 224 -14.84 -25.70 -7.89
C SER A 224 -14.99 -24.39 -8.65
N ILE A 225 -14.42 -24.33 -9.85
CA ILE A 225 -14.52 -23.18 -10.74
C ILE A 225 -15.16 -23.68 -12.03
N SER A 226 -16.40 -23.24 -12.29
CA SER A 226 -16.99 -23.31 -13.62
C SER A 226 -16.32 -22.29 -14.54
N PHE A 227 -16.17 -22.66 -15.81
CA PHE A 227 -15.65 -21.77 -16.87
C PHE A 227 -16.76 -21.20 -17.76
N ASP A 228 -18.01 -21.51 -17.40
CA ASP A 228 -19.21 -21.26 -18.18
C ASP A 228 -19.31 -19.79 -18.64
N VAL A 229 -19.76 -19.64 -19.88
CA VAL A 229 -19.67 -18.36 -20.59
C VAL A 229 -20.97 -17.58 -20.39
N GLU A 230 -21.15 -17.01 -19.19
CA GLU A 230 -21.97 -15.80 -19.10
C GLU A 230 -21.21 -14.67 -19.79
N ASP A 231 -21.50 -14.46 -21.08
CA ASP A 231 -21.20 -13.22 -21.80
C ASP A 231 -22.03 -12.08 -21.20
N LYS A 232 -21.61 -11.59 -20.04
CA LYS A 232 -22.14 -10.36 -19.47
C LYS A 232 -21.80 -9.21 -20.41
N LYS A 233 -22.82 -8.74 -21.11
CA LYS A 233 -22.83 -7.50 -21.89
C LYS A 233 -22.76 -6.28 -20.97
N ASP A 234 -21.71 -6.18 -20.17
CA ASP A 234 -21.33 -4.91 -19.54
C ASP A 234 -20.92 -3.95 -20.67
N SER A 235 -21.58 -2.80 -20.71
CA SER A 235 -21.54 -1.88 -21.85
C SER A 235 -20.20 -1.15 -21.94
N GLY A 236 -19.37 -1.48 -22.94
CA GLY A 236 -18.11 -0.77 -23.19
C GLY A 236 -17.00 -1.62 -23.83
N GLY A 237 -17.33 -2.43 -24.83
CA GLY A 237 -16.37 -3.32 -25.49
C GLY A 237 -15.28 -2.58 -26.26
N ALA A 238 -14.15 -2.32 -25.61
CA ALA A 238 -12.96 -1.79 -26.27
C ALA A 238 -12.33 -2.85 -27.18
N VAL A 239 -12.25 -2.56 -28.48
CA VAL A 239 -11.64 -3.45 -29.47
C VAL A 239 -10.13 -3.54 -29.22
N TRP A 240 -9.63 -4.77 -29.03
CA TRP A 240 -8.20 -5.05 -28.93
C TRP A 240 -7.54 -4.93 -30.31
N ASN A 241 -7.06 -3.74 -30.65
CA ASN A 241 -6.12 -3.54 -31.74
C ASN A 241 -4.69 -3.74 -31.23
N GLU A 242 -3.98 -4.75 -31.74
CA GLU A 242 -2.55 -4.99 -31.49
C GLU A 242 -1.67 -3.93 -32.16
N THR A 243 -1.68 -2.71 -31.63
CA THR A 243 -0.78 -1.64 -32.07
C THR A 243 0.59 -1.81 -31.43
N ASN A 244 1.60 -2.17 -32.22
CA ASN A 244 2.99 -2.33 -31.77
C ASN A 244 3.59 -1.00 -31.27
N LEU A 245 3.40 -0.69 -29.98
CA LEU A 245 4.03 0.44 -29.31
C LEU A 245 5.47 0.09 -28.91
N SER A 246 6.40 0.30 -29.86
CA SER A 246 7.83 0.37 -29.54
C SER A 246 8.08 1.57 -28.62
N MET A 247 8.71 1.33 -27.47
CA MET A 247 9.06 2.40 -26.54
C MET A 247 10.07 3.36 -27.19
N PRO A 248 9.83 4.69 -27.17
CA PRO A 248 10.86 5.64 -27.54
C PRO A 248 12.03 5.54 -26.54
N LYS A 249 13.25 5.30 -27.06
CA LYS A 249 14.46 5.36 -26.23
C LYS A 249 14.62 6.79 -25.71
N SER A 250 14.59 6.97 -24.39
CA SER A 250 14.82 8.27 -23.77
C SER A 250 16.28 8.70 -23.98
N THR A 251 16.50 9.61 -24.93
CA THR A 251 17.77 10.33 -25.13
C THR A 251 17.96 11.38 -24.04
N GLY A 252 18.05 10.91 -22.80
CA GLY A 252 18.24 11.76 -21.63
C GLY A 252 19.51 12.58 -21.75
N LYS A 253 19.37 13.91 -21.79
CA LYS A 253 20.50 14.84 -21.64
C LYS A 253 21.04 14.70 -20.22
N LYS A 254 22.06 13.86 -20.04
CA LYS A 254 22.82 13.79 -18.79
C LYS A 254 23.54 15.11 -18.56
N CYS A 255 23.43 15.67 -17.36
CA CYS A 255 24.36 16.70 -16.92
C CYS A 255 25.73 16.06 -16.64
N PHE A 256 26.79 16.65 -17.20
CA PHE A 256 28.20 16.50 -16.79
C PHE A 256 28.77 15.07 -16.59
N GLY A 257 28.41 14.14 -17.46
CA GLY A 257 29.35 13.13 -18.00
C GLY A 257 29.85 11.99 -17.08
N GLN A 258 29.68 12.04 -15.77
CA GLN A 258 30.15 11.01 -14.83
C GLN A 258 29.03 10.06 -14.36
N ALA A 259 29.40 9.03 -13.59
CA ALA A 259 28.56 7.87 -13.28
C ALA A 259 27.88 7.90 -11.90
N GLU A 260 28.39 8.70 -10.96
CA GLU A 260 27.91 8.77 -9.57
C GLU A 260 27.53 10.21 -9.21
N PHE A 261 26.53 10.37 -8.33
CA PHE A 261 25.80 11.64 -8.21
C PHE A 261 26.48 12.73 -7.36
N PHE A 262 27.42 12.36 -6.48
CA PHE A 262 28.17 13.29 -5.64
C PHE A 262 29.49 12.66 -5.19
N ASN A 263 30.62 13.33 -5.43
CA ASN A 263 31.93 12.91 -4.93
C ASN A 263 32.53 13.99 -4.02
N MET A 264 32.53 13.76 -2.71
CA MET A 264 33.05 14.71 -1.71
C MET A 264 34.58 14.89 -1.76
N LYS A 265 35.30 14.16 -2.63
CA LYS A 265 36.74 14.31 -2.86
C LYS A 265 37.07 15.11 -4.12
N ASP A 266 36.06 15.62 -4.82
CA ASP A 266 36.21 16.43 -6.02
C ASP A 266 36.25 17.93 -5.67
N GLU A 267 37.38 18.57 -5.98
CA GLU A 267 37.58 20.00 -5.71
C GLU A 267 36.73 20.94 -6.58
N GLU A 268 36.25 20.51 -7.75
CA GLU A 268 35.35 21.32 -8.58
C GLU A 268 33.93 21.27 -8.01
N CYS A 269 33.51 20.11 -7.47
CA CYS A 269 32.23 19.97 -6.79
C CYS A 269 32.11 20.88 -5.54
N PHE A 270 33.22 21.11 -4.83
CA PHE A 270 33.30 22.07 -3.72
C PHE A 270 33.22 23.55 -4.14
N LYS A 271 33.47 23.87 -5.42
CA LYS A 271 33.43 25.24 -5.97
C LYS A 271 32.07 25.56 -6.63
N CYS A 272 31.14 24.60 -6.64
CA CYS A 272 29.78 24.78 -7.15
C CYS A 272 28.96 25.72 -6.23
N PRO A 273 28.31 26.79 -6.75
CA PRO A 273 27.48 27.67 -5.92
C PRO A 273 26.39 26.95 -5.10
N VAL A 274 25.84 25.86 -5.65
CA VAL A 274 24.76 25.08 -5.00
C VAL A 274 25.27 24.33 -3.76
N SER A 275 26.50 23.81 -3.74
CA SER A 275 27.05 23.13 -2.55
C SER A 275 27.39 24.12 -1.43
N VAL A 276 27.70 25.38 -1.77
CA VAL A 276 27.88 26.49 -0.81
C VAL A 276 26.55 26.89 -0.15
N GLU A 277 25.42 26.73 -0.83
CA GLU A 277 24.09 26.93 -0.23
C GLU A 277 23.68 25.72 0.64
N CYS A 278 23.85 24.50 0.15
CA CYS A 278 23.52 23.29 0.92
C CYS A 278 24.32 23.15 2.23
N SER A 279 25.60 23.54 2.25
CA SER A 279 26.43 23.48 3.46
C SER A 279 25.99 24.48 4.55
N LYS A 280 25.54 25.67 4.16
CA LYS A 280 24.97 26.67 5.09
C LYS A 280 23.64 26.25 5.72
N ALA A 281 22.89 25.35 5.07
CA ALA A 281 21.64 24.81 5.60
C ALA A 281 21.83 23.68 6.64
N ILE A 282 23.09 23.31 6.94
CA ILE A 282 23.48 22.24 7.86
C ILE A 282 24.30 22.81 9.05
N SER A 283 24.48 24.14 9.10
CA SER A 283 25.16 24.89 10.16
C SER A 283 24.18 25.41 11.22
#